data_AF-A0A4V3GYI8-F1
#
_entry.id   AF-A0A4V3GYI8-F1
#
_cell.length_a   1.000
_cell.length_b   1.000
_cell.length_c   1.000
_cell.angle_alpha   90.00
_cell.angle_beta   90.00
_cell.angle_gamma   90.00
#
_symmetry.space_group_name_H-M   'P 1'
#
loop_
_entity.id
_entity.type
_entity.pdbx_description
1 polymer ?
#
loop_
_entity_poly.entity_id
_entity_poly.type
_entity_poly.pdbx_seq_one_letter_code
_entity_poly.pdbx_strand_id
1 'polypeptide(L)'
;MIEKAIIFRNKKGLHARPASILVAESKKFDSEIKLFKENKEANISSILGLICLEAKDGDKLTIKAEGSDEDKAIKVMSDLIENKLALINYKQYKKKVAKEINDELTDYNVPNPSEVISMIGKGVRKAMRSIGIEDLSE
;
A
#
# COMPACT_ATOMS: atom_id res chain seq x y z
N MET A 1 -20.48 -2.06 1.90
CA MET A 1 -19.25 -2.46 2.64
C MET A 1 -19.00 -3.93 2.39
N ILE A 2 -17.80 -4.29 1.92
CA ILE A 2 -17.35 -5.67 1.70
C ILE A 2 -16.07 -5.92 2.49
N GLU A 3 -15.85 -7.16 2.91
CA GLU A 3 -14.60 -7.59 3.54
C GLU A 3 -14.09 -8.92 2.96
N LYS A 4 -12.77 -9.10 3.00
CA LYS A 4 -12.12 -10.32 2.52
C LYS A 4 -10.89 -10.65 3.36
N ALA A 5 -10.75 -11.92 3.75
CA ALA A 5 -9.51 -12.43 4.34
C ALA A 5 -8.47 -12.67 3.24
N ILE A 6 -7.24 -12.19 3.46
CA ILE A 6 -6.12 -12.28 2.51
C ILE A 6 -4.83 -12.68 3.24
N ILE A 7 -3.86 -13.20 2.49
CA ILE A 7 -2.51 -13.49 3.02
C ILE A 7 -1.53 -12.46 2.47
N PHE A 8 -0.83 -11.75 3.36
CA PHE A 8 0.19 -10.81 2.93
C PHE A 8 1.40 -11.56 2.36
N ARG A 9 1.80 -11.25 1.12
CA ARG A 9 2.96 -11.86 0.47
C ARG A 9 4.01 -10.81 0.11
N ASN A 10 5.03 -10.72 0.93
CA ASN A 10 6.27 -9.99 0.64
C ASN A 10 7.34 -10.39 1.66
N LYS A 11 8.42 -11.03 1.20
CA LYS A 11 9.53 -11.49 2.05
C LYS A 11 10.16 -10.41 2.93
N LYS A 12 10.06 -9.13 2.55
CA LYS A 12 10.61 -8.00 3.32
C LYS A 12 9.59 -7.33 4.25
N GLY A 13 8.35 -7.83 4.30
CA GLY A 13 7.27 -7.25 5.09
C GLY A 13 6.65 -5.99 4.45
N LEU A 14 5.66 -5.42 5.13
CA LEU A 14 4.97 -4.19 4.74
C LEU A 14 5.77 -2.95 5.20
N HIS A 15 6.93 -2.73 4.59
CA HIS A 15 7.74 -1.54 4.80
C HIS A 15 7.33 -0.39 3.86
N ALA A 16 8.06 0.73 3.92
CA ALA A 16 7.67 1.97 3.22
C ALA A 16 7.42 1.82 1.70
N ARG A 17 8.14 0.93 1.02
CA ARG A 17 8.01 0.72 -0.42
C ARG A 17 6.70 0.01 -0.81
N PRO A 18 6.39 -1.22 -0.34
CA PRO A 18 5.07 -1.83 -0.61
C PRO A 18 3.92 -0.96 -0.09
N ALA A 19 4.08 -0.29 1.07
CA ALA A 19 3.06 0.63 1.59
C ALA A 19 2.77 1.80 0.64
N SER A 20 3.82 2.43 0.09
CA SER A 20 3.64 3.53 -0.87
C SER A 20 2.89 3.12 -2.16
N ILE A 21 3.05 1.87 -2.59
CA ILE A 21 2.37 1.34 -3.78
C ILE A 21 0.90 1.09 -3.48
N LEU A 22 0.58 0.54 -2.31
CA LEU A 22 -0.80 0.39 -1.85
C LEU A 22 -1.52 1.74 -1.75
N VAL A 23 -0.84 2.76 -1.20
CA VAL A 23 -1.36 4.14 -1.12
C VAL A 23 -1.55 4.76 -2.51
N ALA A 24 -0.65 4.47 -3.44
CA ALA A 24 -0.77 4.98 -4.81
C ALA A 24 -1.93 4.32 -5.55
N GLU A 25 -2.10 3.01 -5.39
CA GLU A 25 -3.19 2.26 -5.99
C GLU A 25 -4.54 2.65 -5.39
N SER A 26 -4.61 2.87 -4.07
CA SER A 26 -5.86 3.22 -3.40
C SER A 26 -6.47 4.53 -3.87
N LYS A 27 -5.66 5.47 -4.39
CA LYS A 27 -6.13 6.76 -4.92
C LYS A 27 -6.96 6.63 -6.20
N LYS A 28 -6.98 5.45 -6.81
CA LYS A 28 -7.79 5.17 -8.01
C LYS A 28 -9.23 4.77 -7.66
N PHE A 29 -9.55 4.66 -6.37
CA PHE A 29 -10.86 4.25 -5.88
C PHE A 29 -11.46 5.37 -5.02
N ASP A 30 -12.78 5.49 -5.08
CA ASP A 30 -13.54 6.40 -4.23
C ASP A 30 -13.87 5.76 -2.87
N SER A 31 -13.86 4.42 -2.80
CA SER A 31 -14.02 3.67 -1.56
C SER A 31 -12.94 3.94 -0.52
N GLU A 32 -13.36 4.03 0.74
CA GLU A 32 -12.43 3.92 1.87
C GLU A 32 -12.02 2.45 2.02
N ILE A 33 -10.71 2.21 2.12
CA ILE A 33 -10.16 0.85 2.23
C ILE A 33 -9.29 0.78 3.50
N LYS A 34 -9.52 -0.25 4.31
CA LYS A 34 -8.80 -0.52 5.56
C LYS A 34 -8.21 -1.92 5.58
N LEU A 35 -7.06 -2.07 6.21
CA LEU A 35 -6.43 -3.34 6.52
C LEU A 35 -6.44 -3.57 8.02
N PHE A 36 -6.72 -4.81 8.41
CA PHE A 36 -6.74 -5.26 9.79
C PHE A 36 -5.78 -6.42 9.97
N LYS A 37 -5.01 -6.38 11.06
CA LYS A 37 -4.14 -7.45 11.52
C LYS A 37 -4.34 -7.60 13.02
N GLU A 38 -4.96 -8.70 13.45
CA GLU A 38 -5.29 -8.93 14.85
C GLU A 38 -6.08 -7.73 15.43
N ASN A 39 -5.51 -7.01 16.40
CA ASN A 39 -6.10 -5.83 17.05
C ASN A 39 -5.64 -4.50 16.44
N LYS A 40 -4.84 -4.53 15.36
CA LYS A 40 -4.34 -3.34 14.67
C LYS A 40 -5.16 -3.08 13.41
N GLU A 41 -5.40 -1.81 13.12
CA GLU A 41 -6.00 -1.37 11.86
C GLU A 41 -5.17 -0.27 11.19
N ALA A 42 -5.28 -0.18 9.87
CA ALA A 42 -4.65 0.86 9.08
C ALA A 42 -5.54 1.25 7.90
N ASN A 43 -5.78 2.55 7.71
CA ASN A 43 -6.35 3.05 6.47
C ASN A 43 -5.29 2.95 5.36
N ILE A 44 -5.67 2.37 4.22
CA ILE A 44 -4.74 2.11 3.11
C ILE A 44 -4.10 3.39 2.55
N SER A 45 -4.76 4.54 2.69
CA SER A 45 -4.27 5.84 2.23
C SER A 45 -3.19 6.44 3.15
N SER A 46 -3.01 5.85 4.34
CA SER A 46 -1.99 6.26 5.31
C SER A 46 -0.77 5.36 5.23
N ILE A 47 0.29 5.84 4.55
CA ILE A 47 1.57 5.13 4.48
C ILE A 47 2.12 4.81 5.88
N LEU A 48 1.96 5.72 6.84
CA LEU A 48 2.41 5.54 8.21
C LEU A 48 1.59 4.44 8.92
N GLY A 49 0.26 4.48 8.78
CA GLY A 49 -0.62 3.46 9.35
C GLY A 49 -0.27 2.06 8.83
N LEU A 50 0.00 1.94 7.52
CA LEU A 50 0.41 0.68 6.91
C LEU A 50 1.75 0.16 7.45
N ILE A 51 2.73 1.03 7.68
CA ILE A 51 4.01 0.63 8.28
C ILE A 51 3.80 0.16 9.72
N CYS A 52 2.98 0.89 10.50
CA CYS A 52 2.67 0.55 11.89
C CYS A 52 1.80 -0.71 12.05
N LEU A 53 1.15 -1.17 10.97
CA LEU A 53 0.46 -2.45 10.92
C LEU A 53 1.45 -3.63 11.08
N GLU A 54 2.72 -3.42 10.72
CA GLU A 54 3.81 -4.38 10.89
C GLU A 54 3.48 -5.76 10.29
N ALA A 55 2.85 -5.79 9.12
CA ALA A 55 2.53 -7.03 8.42
C ALA A 55 3.80 -7.68 7.86
N LYS A 56 3.95 -8.97 8.11
CA LYS A 56 5.05 -9.84 7.68
C LYS A 56 4.56 -10.84 6.65
N ASP A 57 5.49 -11.41 5.89
CA ASP A 57 5.17 -12.45 4.92
C ASP A 57 4.41 -13.61 5.58
N GLY A 58 3.29 -14.01 4.98
CA GLY A 58 2.43 -15.07 5.50
C GLY A 58 1.39 -14.64 6.54
N ASP A 59 1.40 -13.37 6.98
CA ASP A 59 0.39 -12.88 7.91
C ASP A 59 -1.01 -12.91 7.27
N LYS A 60 -2.01 -13.31 8.08
CA LYS A 60 -3.42 -13.18 7.72
C LYS A 60 -3.86 -11.75 7.99
N LEU A 61 -4.40 -11.10 6.97
CA LEU A 61 -5.00 -9.78 7.07
C LEU A 61 -6.47 -9.86 6.68
N THR A 62 -7.25 -8.90 7.15
CA THR A 62 -8.59 -8.64 6.60
C THR A 62 -8.54 -7.31 5.88
N ILE A 63 -8.95 -7.29 4.62
CA ILE A 63 -9.19 -6.06 3.87
C ILE A 63 -10.68 -5.74 3.90
N LYS A 64 -11.02 -4.49 4.18
CA LYS A 64 -12.40 -3.99 4.08
C LYS A 64 -12.43 -2.79 3.14
N ALA A 65 -13.46 -2.71 2.31
CA ALA A 65 -13.73 -1.56 1.49
C ALA A 65 -15.18 -1.11 1.66
N GLU A 66 -15.38 0.20 1.68
CA GLU A 66 -16.68 0.84 1.79
C GLU A 66 -16.79 1.99 0.81
N GLY A 67 -17.71 1.90 -0.15
CA GLY A 67 -18.01 2.97 -1.10
C GLY A 67 -18.58 2.46 -2.42
N SER A 68 -18.70 3.34 -3.42
CA SER A 68 -19.35 3.05 -4.70
C SER A 68 -18.62 2.03 -5.58
N ASP A 69 -17.32 1.84 -5.38
CA ASP A 69 -16.46 0.92 -6.14
C ASP A 69 -15.80 -0.14 -5.28
N GLU A 70 -16.42 -0.49 -4.14
CA GLU A 70 -15.87 -1.40 -3.12
C GLU A 70 -15.54 -2.80 -3.64
N ASP A 71 -16.35 -3.36 -4.54
CA ASP A 71 -16.08 -4.64 -5.20
C ASP A 71 -14.79 -4.62 -6.03
N LYS A 72 -14.61 -3.54 -6.80
CA LYS A 72 -13.45 -3.36 -7.67
C LYS A 72 -12.20 -3.10 -6.83
N ALA A 73 -12.34 -2.27 -5.80
CA ALA A 73 -11.29 -1.94 -4.85
C ALA A 73 -10.76 -3.20 -4.15
N ILE A 74 -11.63 -4.04 -3.58
CA ILE A 74 -11.21 -5.30 -2.94
C ILE A 74 -10.52 -6.23 -3.92
N LYS A 75 -11.10 -6.42 -5.11
CA LYS A 75 -10.51 -7.34 -6.10
C LYS A 75 -9.08 -6.94 -6.46
N VAL A 76 -8.86 -5.67 -6.80
CA VAL A 76 -7.54 -5.15 -7.21
C VAL A 76 -6.57 -5.13 -6.03
N MET A 77 -7.02 -4.68 -4.86
CA MET A 77 -6.16 -4.55 -3.68
C MET A 77 -5.76 -5.90 -3.08
N SER A 78 -6.68 -6.87 -3.01
CA SER A 78 -6.34 -8.23 -2.59
C SER A 78 -5.30 -8.84 -3.52
N ASP A 79 -5.50 -8.76 -4.84
CA ASP A 79 -4.53 -9.28 -5.81
C ASP A 79 -3.16 -8.60 -5.70
N LEU A 80 -3.15 -7.28 -5.49
CA LEU A 80 -1.92 -6.53 -5.27
C LEU A 80 -1.16 -7.06 -4.04
N ILE A 81 -1.86 -7.27 -2.92
CA ILE A 81 -1.29 -7.72 -1.65
C ILE A 81 -0.84 -9.19 -1.69
N GLU A 82 -1.63 -10.07 -2.31
CA GLU A 82 -1.42 -11.51 -2.30
C GLU A 82 -0.42 -11.97 -3.37
N ASN A 83 -0.38 -11.31 -4.52
CA ASN A 83 0.37 -11.82 -5.69
C ASN A 83 1.45 -10.85 -6.19
N LYS A 84 1.15 -9.55 -6.25
CA LYS A 84 2.02 -8.60 -6.96
C LYS A 84 3.10 -7.98 -6.09
N LEU A 85 2.84 -7.69 -4.81
CA LEU A 85 3.83 -7.07 -3.91
C LEU A 85 5.10 -7.91 -3.74
N ALA A 86 5.00 -9.24 -3.76
CA ALA A 86 6.14 -10.15 -3.67
C ALA A 86 7.14 -9.99 -4.83
N LEU A 87 6.67 -9.58 -6.01
CA LEU A 87 7.46 -9.43 -7.22
C LEU A 87 8.28 -8.11 -7.25
N ILE A 88 8.01 -7.19 -6.31
CA ILE A 88 8.52 -5.81 -6.33
C ILE A 88 10.02 -5.72 -5.94
N ASN A 89 10.66 -6.85 -5.62
CA ASN A 89 12.10 -6.91 -5.39
C ASN A 89 12.98 -6.80 -6.66
N TYR A 90 12.42 -6.91 -7.87
CA TYR A 90 13.24 -7.09 -9.08
C TYR A 90 13.52 -5.84 -9.94
N LYS A 91 12.87 -4.69 -9.68
CA LYS A 91 12.97 -3.51 -10.57
C LYS A 91 14.21 -2.63 -10.40
N GLN A 92 15.13 -2.91 -9.46
CA GLN A 92 16.43 -2.22 -9.48
C GLN A 92 17.35 -2.68 -10.64
N TYR A 93 16.96 -3.73 -11.39
CA TYR A 93 17.67 -4.27 -12.56
C TYR A 93 16.89 -4.13 -13.89
N LYS A 94 15.91 -3.22 -13.97
CA LYS A 94 14.85 -3.12 -14.99
C LYS A 94 15.29 -3.05 -16.47
N LYS A 95 16.56 -2.79 -16.81
CA LYS A 95 17.01 -2.76 -18.23
C LYS A 95 17.19 -4.14 -18.88
N LYS A 96 17.36 -5.22 -18.11
CA LYS A 96 17.73 -6.54 -18.68
C LYS A 96 16.55 -7.52 -18.83
N VAL A 97 15.55 -7.44 -17.95
CA VAL A 97 14.46 -8.45 -17.84
C VAL A 97 13.22 -8.09 -18.66
N ALA A 98 12.94 -6.81 -18.88
CA ALA A 98 11.73 -6.35 -19.59
C ALA A 98 11.68 -6.75 -21.08
N LYS A 99 12.79 -7.23 -21.64
CA LYS A 99 12.89 -7.66 -23.05
C LYS A 99 12.48 -9.12 -23.27
N GLU A 100 12.39 -9.93 -22.20
CA GLU A 100 12.26 -11.39 -22.32
C GLU A 100 10.84 -11.93 -22.05
N ILE A 101 9.93 -11.19 -21.40
CA ILE A 101 8.71 -11.81 -20.84
C ILE A 101 7.38 -11.22 -21.29
N ASN A 102 7.36 -10.13 -22.08
CA ASN A 102 6.13 -9.54 -22.63
C ASN A 102 4.98 -9.44 -21.60
N ASP A 103 5.30 -8.97 -20.39
CA ASP A 103 4.46 -9.12 -19.20
C ASP A 103 3.95 -7.75 -18.70
N GLU A 104 2.67 -7.68 -18.35
CA GLU A 104 1.89 -6.51 -17.89
C GLU A 104 2.43 -5.88 -16.58
N LEU A 105 3.48 -6.46 -16.00
CA LEU A 105 4.23 -5.91 -14.86
C LEU A 105 4.88 -4.54 -15.14
N THR A 106 4.90 -4.06 -16.39
CA THR A 106 5.52 -2.78 -16.77
C THR A 106 4.87 -1.56 -16.15
N ASP A 107 3.57 -1.62 -15.83
CA ASP A 107 2.76 -0.43 -15.56
C ASP A 107 2.75 0.02 -14.10
N TYR A 108 3.21 -0.83 -13.17
CA TYR A 108 3.39 -0.41 -11.78
C TYR A 108 4.56 0.57 -11.67
N ASN A 109 4.22 1.84 -11.43
CA ASN A 109 5.17 2.87 -11.04
C ASN A 109 5.62 2.60 -9.61
N VAL A 110 6.88 2.16 -9.45
CA VAL A 110 7.45 1.89 -8.13
C VAL A 110 8.18 3.15 -7.69
N PRO A 111 7.74 3.80 -6.60
CA PRO A 111 8.30 5.08 -6.21
C PRO A 111 9.76 4.95 -5.76
N ASN A 112 10.53 5.99 -6.06
CA ASN A 112 11.93 6.13 -5.63
C ASN A 112 12.02 6.56 -4.15
N PRO A 113 13.21 6.47 -3.51
CA PRO A 113 13.36 6.84 -2.10
C PRO A 113 12.87 8.25 -1.74
N SER A 114 13.14 9.25 -2.57
CA SER A 114 12.71 10.64 -2.32
C SER A 114 11.19 10.80 -2.38
N GLU A 115 10.53 10.11 -3.32
CA GLU A 115 9.06 10.08 -3.41
C GLU A 115 8.44 9.44 -2.16
N VAL A 116 9.02 8.34 -1.66
CA VAL A 116 8.58 7.67 -0.44
C VAL A 116 8.71 8.59 0.78
N ILE A 117 9.83 9.31 0.93
CA ILE A 117 10.03 10.28 2.02
C ILE A 117 8.98 11.39 1.96
N SER A 118 8.69 11.93 0.76
CA SER A 118 7.65 12.94 0.57
C SER A 118 6.27 12.43 1.00
N MET A 119 5.93 11.17 0.67
CA MET A 119 4.66 10.55 1.08
C MET A 119 4.55 10.39 2.60
N ILE A 120 5.62 9.96 3.27
CA ILE A 120 5.65 9.88 4.75
C ILE A 120 5.45 11.27 5.35
N GLY A 121 6.17 12.29 4.88
CA GLY A 121 6.01 13.66 5.37
C GLY A 121 4.60 14.23 5.19
N LYS A 122 3.90 13.90 4.10
CA LYS A 122 2.48 14.24 3.93
C LYS A 122 1.59 13.56 4.96
N GLY A 123 1.85 12.29 5.27
CA GLY A 123 1.12 11.54 6.30
C GLY A 123 1.30 12.12 7.70
N VAL A 124 2.54 12.45 8.08
CA VAL A 124 2.86 13.07 9.38
C VAL A 124 2.13 14.41 9.55
N ARG A 125 2.19 15.28 8.54
CA ARG A 125 1.48 16.58 8.56
C ARG A 125 -0.05 16.44 8.65
N LYS A 126 -0.62 15.40 8.04
CA LYS A 126 -2.06 15.12 8.16
C LYS A 126 -2.42 14.69 9.59
N ALA A 127 -1.59 13.85 10.21
CA ALA A 127 -1.77 13.42 11.59
C ALA A 127 -1.63 14.59 12.58
N MET A 128 -0.60 15.43 12.43
CA MET A 128 -0.39 16.63 13.26
C MET A 128 -1.60 17.57 13.22
N ARG A 129 -2.12 17.86 12.02
CA ARG A 129 -3.33 18.67 11.86
C ARG A 129 -4.56 18.08 12.56
N SER A 130 -4.71 16.75 12.57
CA SER A 130 -5.85 16.08 13.20
C SER A 130 -5.87 16.21 14.73
N ILE A 131 -4.72 16.48 15.35
CA ILE A 131 -4.58 16.70 16.80
C ILE A 131 -4.36 18.19 17.14
N GLY A 132 -4.67 19.10 16.20
CA GLY A 132 -4.59 20.55 16.43
C GLY A 132 -3.17 21.13 16.44
N ILE A 133 -2.18 20.38 15.97
CA ILE A 133 -0.81 20.88 15.80
C ILE A 133 -0.69 21.45 14.38
N GLU A 134 -0.62 22.78 14.29
CA GLU A 134 -0.22 23.46 13.06
C GLU A 134 1.30 23.31 12.86
N ASP A 135 1.72 23.01 11.64
CA ASP A 135 3.12 22.74 11.26
C ASP A 135 4.07 23.82 11.82
N LEU A 136 5.02 23.42 12.68
CA LEU A 136 6.17 24.24 13.04
C LEU A 136 7.24 24.13 11.94
N SER A 137 6.99 24.68 10.74
CA SER A 137 8.03 25.20 9.82
C SER A 137 7.45 25.70 8.48
N GLU A 138 7.94 26.87 8.08
CA GLU A 138 8.02 27.39 6.70
C GLU A 138 8.74 26.43 5.74
#